data_AF-A0A660NVQ9-F1
#
_entry.id   AF-A0A660NVQ9-F1
#
_cell.length_a   1.000
_cell.length_b   1.000
_cell.length_c   1.000
_cell.angle_alpha   90.00
_cell.angle_beta   90.00
_cell.angle_gamma   90.00
#
_symmetry.space_group_name_H-M   'P 1'
#
loop_
_entity.id
_entity.type
_entity.pdbx_description
1 polymer ?
#
loop_
_entity_poly.entity_id
_entity_poly.type
_entity_poly.pdbx_seq_one_letter_code
_entity_poly.pdbx_strand_id
1 'polypeptide(L)'
;DLPWAIIRLIQRAGRVDRIDQSSEKIYCYSFFPADEVEKIISLRTRLNKRINENAGIVGSDEVFFEGNEQNLRDMYNEKSGSLDGDDDDVDVDLGSFAYQIWKNATDANPKLKNIIPAIPNIAYSTKAATNISENGVITYARTYNDFDVLTWYNSEGDIVSQSQNRILQAMACTINEPCLPAQENHLALVEKAVKGIKNENTNVGGILGSRFSTKRKIYELLNHYYEQPLTLFNTQEKKELLKFAIDQIYNNPLLENSKFILGRMMRTGNTHDDIVDTVIEMYENANLCRVDEDKTKHKDPVIICSMGLKA
;
A
#
# COMPACT_ATOMS: atom_id res chain seq x y z
N ASP A 1 17.13 6.12 -23.98
CA ASP A 1 17.48 5.44 -22.73
C ASP A 1 16.23 4.85 -22.12
N LEU A 2 16.19 3.52 -21.97
CA LEU A 2 15.01 2.80 -21.48
C LEU A 2 15.02 2.89 -19.94
N PRO A 3 14.09 3.63 -19.34
CA PRO A 3 14.08 3.78 -17.90
C PRO A 3 13.75 2.44 -17.26
N TRP A 4 14.50 2.08 -16.21
CA TRP A 4 14.30 0.85 -15.44
C TRP A 4 12.92 0.77 -14.74
N ALA A 5 12.21 1.89 -14.63
CA ALA A 5 10.87 1.98 -14.07
C ALA A 5 9.89 2.39 -15.17
N ILE A 6 8.91 1.53 -15.47
CA ILE A 6 7.89 1.76 -16.52
C ILE A 6 7.11 3.04 -16.28
N ILE A 7 6.89 3.41 -15.02
CA ILE A 7 6.24 4.68 -14.66
C ILE A 7 6.95 5.91 -15.25
N ARG A 8 8.28 5.87 -15.42
CA ARG A 8 9.02 6.99 -16.04
C ARG A 8 8.78 7.06 -17.54
N LEU A 9 8.37 5.97 -18.18
CA LEU A 9 8.01 5.93 -19.58
C LEU A 9 6.62 6.53 -19.78
N ILE A 10 5.65 6.13 -18.95
CA ILE A 10 4.30 6.72 -18.90
C ILE A 10 4.40 8.22 -18.59
N GLN A 11 5.20 8.62 -17.60
CA GLN A 11 5.42 10.04 -17.29
C GLN A 11 6.10 10.82 -18.42
N ARG A 12 6.91 10.17 -19.27
CA ARG A 12 7.50 10.80 -20.46
C ARG A 12 6.46 10.97 -21.56
N ALA A 13 5.61 9.96 -21.79
CA ALA A 13 4.49 10.06 -22.71
C ALA A 13 3.46 11.13 -22.26
N GLY A 14 3.13 11.16 -20.97
CA GLY A 14 2.26 12.17 -20.32
C GLY A 14 2.81 13.60 -20.30
N ARG A 15 4.04 13.83 -20.78
CA ARG A 15 4.49 15.20 -21.11
C ARG A 15 3.85 15.72 -22.39
N VAL A 16 3.50 14.83 -23.29
CA VAL A 16 2.85 15.10 -24.59
C VAL A 16 1.35 14.83 -24.50
N ASP A 17 0.95 13.79 -23.78
CA ASP A 17 -0.45 13.45 -23.52
C ASP A 17 -1.03 14.30 -22.38
N ARG A 18 -1.63 15.44 -22.73
CA ARG A 18 -2.18 16.43 -21.80
C ARG A 18 -3.51 16.96 -22.32
N ILE A 19 -4.34 17.45 -21.40
CA ILE A 19 -5.53 18.24 -21.74
C ILE A 19 -5.04 19.47 -22.51
N ASP A 20 -5.50 19.64 -23.76
CA ASP A 20 -5.05 20.60 -24.81
C ASP A 20 -4.08 20.05 -25.88
N GLN A 21 -3.87 18.73 -25.91
CA GLN A 21 -3.18 18.09 -27.02
C GLN A 21 -4.05 18.10 -28.30
N SER A 22 -3.43 18.35 -29.47
CA SER A 22 -4.14 18.66 -30.72
C SER A 22 -4.42 17.46 -31.64
N SER A 23 -3.89 16.26 -31.34
CA SER A 23 -3.98 15.08 -32.21
C SER A 23 -4.65 13.92 -31.49
N GLU A 24 -5.73 13.39 -32.03
CA GLU A 24 -6.49 12.30 -31.40
C GLU A 24 -5.63 11.07 -31.02
N LYS A 25 -4.48 10.85 -31.68
CA LYS A 25 -3.55 9.76 -31.35
C LYS A 25 -2.14 10.27 -31.13
N ILE A 26 -1.44 9.66 -30.18
CA ILE A 26 -0.02 9.86 -29.88
C ILE A 26 0.68 8.52 -30.08
N TYR A 27 1.73 8.50 -30.89
CA TYR A 27 2.53 7.30 -31.14
C TYR A 27 3.87 7.39 -30.40
N CYS A 28 4.11 6.46 -29.48
CA CYS A 28 5.37 6.37 -28.74
C CYS A 28 6.22 5.19 -29.26
N TYR A 29 7.42 5.48 -29.76
CA TYR A 29 8.34 4.45 -30.24
C TYR A 29 9.48 4.23 -29.25
N SER A 30 9.64 2.99 -28.79
CA SER A 30 10.78 2.55 -28.00
C SER A 30 11.72 1.72 -28.86
N PHE A 31 12.97 2.15 -28.99
CA PHE A 31 13.98 1.45 -29.79
C PHE A 31 14.78 0.48 -28.90
N PHE A 32 14.77 -0.80 -29.29
CA PHE A 32 15.61 -1.81 -28.69
C PHE A 32 16.89 -2.02 -29.52
N PRO A 33 18.03 -2.27 -28.87
CA PRO A 33 19.26 -2.65 -29.57
C PRO A 33 19.03 -3.95 -30.35
N ALA A 34 19.66 -4.05 -31.51
CA ALA A 34 19.75 -5.29 -32.29
C ALA A 34 20.45 -6.37 -31.47
N ASP A 35 20.13 -7.65 -31.73
CA ASP A 35 20.56 -8.75 -30.87
C ASP A 35 22.09 -8.89 -30.76
N GLU A 36 22.84 -8.52 -31.81
CA GLU A 36 24.31 -8.51 -31.77
C GLU A 36 24.87 -7.42 -30.84
N VAL A 37 24.24 -6.24 -30.82
CA VAL A 37 24.60 -5.15 -29.91
C VAL A 37 24.19 -5.51 -28.48
N GLU A 38 23.01 -6.12 -28.30
CA GLU A 38 22.50 -6.57 -27.00
C GLU A 38 23.43 -7.59 -26.33
N LYS A 39 24.05 -8.51 -27.09
CA LYS A 39 25.05 -9.44 -26.53
C LYS A 39 26.23 -8.72 -25.86
N ILE A 40 26.60 -7.54 -26.36
CA ILE A 40 27.72 -6.76 -25.85
C ILE A 40 27.27 -5.91 -24.65
N ILE A 41 26.14 -5.22 -24.77
CA ILE A 41 25.70 -4.26 -23.76
C ILE A 41 24.82 -4.88 -22.66
N SER A 42 24.23 -6.06 -22.89
CA SER A 42 23.36 -6.77 -21.94
C SER A 42 22.31 -5.86 -21.29
N LEU A 43 21.69 -4.97 -22.07
CA LEU A 43 20.79 -3.95 -21.56
C LEU A 43 19.49 -4.56 -21.03
N ARG A 44 18.91 -5.54 -21.73
CA ARG A 44 17.73 -6.30 -21.31
C ARG A 44 18.01 -7.08 -20.03
N THR A 45 19.13 -7.78 -19.96
CA THR A 45 19.54 -8.55 -18.76
C THR A 45 19.72 -7.65 -17.54
N ARG A 46 20.37 -6.48 -17.71
CA ARG A 46 20.57 -5.52 -16.61
C ARG A 46 19.25 -4.92 -16.14
N LEU A 47 18.32 -4.67 -17.06
CA LEU A 47 17.01 -4.12 -16.76
C LEU A 47 16.13 -5.15 -16.03
N ASN A 48 16.10 -6.41 -16.49
CA ASN A 48 15.45 -7.54 -15.80
C ASN A 48 16.00 -7.74 -14.39
N LYS A 49 17.33 -7.74 -14.24
CA LYS A 49 17.96 -7.92 -12.93
C LYS A 49 17.53 -6.83 -11.95
N ARG A 50 17.51 -5.56 -12.38
CA ARG A 50 17.04 -4.45 -11.54
C ARG A 50 15.55 -4.48 -11.26
N ILE A 51 14.73 -4.96 -12.18
CA ILE A 51 13.28 -5.17 -11.95
C ILE A 51 13.07 -6.21 -10.86
N ASN A 52 13.72 -7.36 -10.97
CA ASN A 52 13.61 -8.45 -9.98
C ASN A 52 14.18 -8.04 -8.60
N GLU A 53 15.28 -7.27 -8.57
CA GLU A 53 15.85 -6.72 -7.32
C GLU A 53 14.88 -5.76 -6.62
N ASN A 54 14.04 -5.02 -7.36
CA ASN A 54 13.04 -4.12 -6.78
C ASN A 54 11.73 -4.83 -6.42
N ALA A 55 11.35 -5.88 -7.15
CA ALA A 55 10.16 -6.70 -6.86
C ALA A 55 10.20 -7.29 -5.44
N GLY A 56 11.37 -7.76 -5.00
CA GLY A 56 11.57 -8.27 -3.63
C GLY A 56 11.44 -7.21 -2.52
N ILE A 57 11.46 -5.91 -2.86
CA ILE A 57 11.36 -4.78 -1.92
C ILE A 57 9.93 -4.21 -1.89
N VAL A 58 9.17 -4.35 -2.98
CA VAL A 58 7.82 -3.78 -3.14
C VAL A 58 6.71 -4.74 -2.72
N GLY A 59 7.02 -6.03 -2.52
CA GLY A 59 6.03 -7.07 -2.25
C GLY A 59 5.85 -7.90 -3.51
N SER A 60 6.11 -9.19 -3.39
CA SER A 60 6.38 -10.12 -4.50
C SER A 60 5.15 -10.52 -5.33
N ASP A 61 4.05 -9.79 -5.25
CA ASP A 61 2.73 -10.22 -5.75
C ASP A 61 2.24 -9.42 -6.96
N GLU A 62 3.08 -8.50 -7.46
CA GLU A 62 2.83 -7.77 -8.70
C GLU A 62 3.42 -8.56 -9.88
N VAL A 63 2.57 -9.27 -10.63
CA VAL A 63 2.91 -9.98 -11.89
C VAL A 63 3.65 -9.06 -12.88
N PHE A 64 3.43 -7.75 -12.75
CA PHE A 64 4.09 -6.67 -13.47
C PHE A 64 5.63 -6.73 -13.43
N PHE A 65 6.22 -7.33 -12.39
CA PHE A 65 7.67 -7.35 -12.18
C PHE A 65 8.31 -8.73 -12.34
N GLU A 66 7.59 -9.74 -12.85
CA GLU A 66 8.22 -11.02 -13.21
C GLU A 66 9.10 -10.84 -14.46
N GLY A 67 10.41 -10.65 -14.23
CA GLY A 67 11.40 -10.39 -15.26
C GLY A 67 11.64 -11.59 -16.18
N ASN A 68 10.85 -11.68 -17.25
CA ASN A 68 11.12 -12.56 -18.39
C ASN A 68 11.34 -11.74 -19.66
N GLU A 69 12.24 -12.16 -20.55
CA GLU A 69 12.63 -11.39 -21.76
C GLU A 69 11.44 -11.11 -22.70
N GLN A 70 10.46 -12.01 -22.67
CA GLN A 70 9.20 -11.88 -23.40
C GLN A 70 8.30 -10.78 -22.80
N ASN A 71 8.12 -10.76 -21.46
CA ASN A 71 7.38 -9.72 -20.73
C ASN A 71 7.97 -8.33 -20.99
N LEU A 72 9.30 -8.22 -21.04
CA LEU A 72 9.96 -6.95 -21.36
C LEU A 72 9.67 -6.44 -22.77
N ARG A 73 9.55 -7.34 -23.74
CA ARG A 73 9.18 -6.97 -25.11
C ARG A 73 7.71 -6.62 -25.20
N ASP A 74 6.83 -7.38 -24.56
CA ASP A 74 5.38 -7.18 -24.61
C ASP A 74 4.96 -5.89 -23.89
N MET A 75 5.61 -5.55 -22.76
CA MET A 75 5.39 -4.33 -21.98
C MET A 75 5.86 -3.04 -22.70
N TYR A 76 6.78 -3.14 -23.66
CA TYR A 76 7.30 -1.98 -24.41
C TYR A 76 6.84 -1.91 -25.88
N ASN A 77 6.28 -2.99 -26.42
CA ASN A 77 5.76 -3.05 -27.80
C ASN A 77 4.24 -2.91 -27.88
N GLU A 78 3.55 -2.67 -26.76
CA GLU A 78 2.13 -2.31 -26.74
C GLU A 78 1.29 -3.24 -27.64
N LYS A 79 1.46 -4.57 -27.49
CA LYS A 79 0.41 -5.47 -27.94
C LYS A 79 -0.82 -5.08 -27.13
N SER A 80 -1.78 -4.49 -27.82
CA SER A 80 -2.98 -3.79 -27.34
C SER A 80 -4.00 -4.71 -26.64
N GLY A 81 -3.52 -5.74 -25.96
CA GLY A 81 -4.26 -6.70 -25.13
C GLY A 81 -3.41 -7.35 -24.03
N SER A 82 -2.12 -6.98 -23.88
CA SER A 82 -1.33 -7.31 -22.67
C SER A 82 -1.36 -6.18 -21.62
N LEU A 83 -1.91 -5.02 -21.99
CA LEU A 83 -2.24 -3.89 -21.12
C LEU A 83 -3.75 -3.87 -20.77
N ASP A 84 -4.54 -4.79 -21.33
CA ASP A 84 -5.92 -5.04 -20.90
C ASP A 84 -5.97 -6.00 -19.68
N GLY A 85 -4.81 -6.37 -19.14
CA GLY A 85 -4.67 -7.04 -17.86
C GLY A 85 -4.14 -6.05 -16.82
N ASP A 86 -5.05 -5.54 -16.01
CA ASP A 86 -4.80 -4.85 -14.74
C ASP A 86 -4.09 -3.49 -14.80
N ASP A 87 -4.36 -2.66 -15.82
CA ASP A 87 -4.01 -1.22 -15.83
C ASP A 87 -5.07 -0.35 -15.09
N ASP A 88 -5.65 -0.89 -14.01
CA ASP A 88 -6.47 -0.14 -13.04
C ASP A 88 -5.65 0.31 -11.83
N ASP A 89 -4.32 0.22 -11.86
CA ASP A 89 -3.42 0.57 -10.74
C ASP A 89 -2.69 1.91 -10.93
N VAL A 90 -3.42 2.91 -11.42
CA VAL A 90 -3.10 4.32 -11.12
C VAL A 90 -3.49 4.58 -9.67
N ASP A 91 -2.60 4.23 -8.72
CA ASP A 91 -2.61 4.66 -7.31
C ASP A 91 -4.06 4.86 -6.78
N VAL A 92 -4.90 3.82 -6.94
CA VAL A 92 -6.30 3.93 -6.56
C VAL A 92 -6.28 3.99 -5.05
N ASP A 93 -6.57 5.17 -4.50
CA ASP A 93 -6.81 5.35 -3.08
C ASP A 93 -7.84 4.29 -2.66
N LEU A 94 -7.36 3.22 -2.01
CA LEU A 94 -8.21 2.09 -1.60
C LEU A 94 -9.36 2.58 -0.71
N GLY A 95 -9.12 3.66 0.05
CA GLY A 95 -10.16 4.34 0.81
C GLY A 95 -11.25 4.89 -0.10
N SER A 96 -10.89 5.52 -1.21
CA SER A 96 -11.82 5.99 -2.24
C SER A 96 -12.53 4.84 -2.96
N PHE A 97 -11.84 3.74 -3.30
CA PHE A 97 -12.45 2.56 -3.92
C PHE A 97 -13.45 1.87 -2.99
N ALA A 98 -13.05 1.61 -1.75
CA ALA A 98 -13.93 1.07 -0.71
C ALA A 98 -15.10 2.00 -0.41
N TYR A 99 -14.88 3.32 -0.39
CA TYR A 99 -15.94 4.30 -0.25
C TYR A 99 -16.93 4.26 -1.43
N GLN A 100 -16.45 4.09 -2.66
CA GLN A 100 -17.31 3.97 -3.83
C GLN A 100 -18.16 2.68 -3.76
N ILE A 101 -17.57 1.56 -3.35
CA ILE A 101 -18.30 0.29 -3.11
C ILE A 101 -19.39 0.52 -2.05
N TRP A 102 -19.02 1.12 -0.92
CA TRP A 102 -19.94 1.45 0.16
C TRP A 102 -21.09 2.35 -0.30
N LYS A 103 -20.77 3.41 -1.05
CA LYS A 103 -21.75 4.36 -1.58
C LYS A 103 -22.71 3.67 -2.53
N ASN A 104 -22.20 2.92 -3.51
CA ASN A 104 -23.03 2.16 -4.45
C ASN A 104 -23.97 1.18 -3.74
N ALA A 105 -23.46 0.45 -2.74
CA ALA A 105 -24.26 -0.50 -1.98
C ALA A 105 -25.36 0.19 -1.16
N THR A 106 -25.03 1.29 -0.48
CA THR A 106 -25.98 2.02 0.37
C THR A 106 -26.98 2.88 -0.39
N ASP A 107 -26.63 3.34 -1.59
CA ASP A 107 -27.56 4.03 -2.50
C ASP A 107 -28.57 3.02 -3.09
N ALA A 108 -28.12 1.80 -3.42
CA ALA A 108 -29.00 0.72 -3.87
C ALA A 108 -29.89 0.15 -2.73
N ASN A 109 -29.36 0.07 -1.51
CA ASN A 109 -30.12 -0.37 -0.34
C ASN A 109 -29.79 0.49 0.91
N PRO A 110 -30.63 1.50 1.22
CA PRO A 110 -30.40 2.39 2.36
C PRO A 110 -30.32 1.72 3.73
N LYS A 111 -30.89 0.51 3.90
CA LYS A 111 -30.84 -0.23 5.17
C LYS A 111 -29.41 -0.65 5.55
N LEU A 112 -28.51 -0.80 4.56
CA LEU A 112 -27.13 -1.20 4.79
C LEU A 112 -26.34 -0.19 5.64
N LYS A 113 -26.74 1.09 5.64
CA LYS A 113 -26.13 2.14 6.48
C LYS A 113 -26.23 1.85 7.98
N ASN A 114 -27.24 1.08 8.39
CA ASN A 114 -27.43 0.68 9.79
C ASN A 114 -26.91 -0.73 10.06
N ILE A 115 -27.07 -1.65 9.11
CA ILE A 115 -26.71 -3.05 9.28
C ILE A 115 -25.20 -3.21 9.40
N ILE A 116 -24.42 -2.63 8.46
CA ILE A 116 -22.98 -2.89 8.38
C ILE A 116 -22.21 -2.35 9.59
N PRO A 117 -22.46 -1.11 10.10
CA PRO A 117 -21.79 -0.63 11.30
C PRO A 117 -22.18 -1.38 12.58
N ALA A 118 -23.30 -2.11 12.58
CA ALA A 118 -23.75 -2.93 13.70
C ALA A 118 -23.12 -4.34 13.72
N ILE A 119 -22.38 -4.72 12.67
CA ILE A 119 -21.69 -6.00 12.61
C ILE A 119 -20.51 -5.98 13.59
N PRO A 120 -20.42 -6.93 14.53
CA PRO A 120 -19.30 -7.00 15.45
C PRO A 120 -18.02 -7.43 14.73
N ASN A 121 -16.87 -7.02 15.28
CA ASN A 121 -15.58 -7.56 14.89
C ASN A 121 -15.57 -9.09 15.03
N ILE A 122 -14.70 -9.76 14.26
CA ILE A 122 -14.57 -11.23 14.17
C ILE A 122 -15.73 -11.86 13.35
N ALA A 123 -16.58 -11.06 12.71
CA ALA A 123 -17.58 -11.59 11.80
C ALA A 123 -16.93 -12.40 10.66
N TYR A 124 -17.54 -13.53 10.31
CA TYR A 124 -17.07 -14.36 9.21
C TYR A 124 -18.21 -14.93 8.38
N SER A 125 -17.92 -15.15 7.10
CA SER A 125 -18.85 -15.74 6.12
C SER A 125 -18.07 -16.65 5.17
N THR A 126 -18.79 -17.40 4.33
CA THR A 126 -18.17 -18.17 3.25
C THR A 126 -18.94 -17.95 1.96
N LYS A 127 -18.20 -17.70 0.88
CA LYS A 127 -18.70 -17.46 -0.48
C LYS A 127 -18.23 -18.58 -1.39
N ALA A 128 -18.97 -18.82 -2.47
CA ALA A 128 -18.53 -19.69 -3.55
C ALA A 128 -17.26 -19.10 -4.22
N ALA A 129 -16.22 -19.92 -4.41
CA ALA A 129 -15.04 -19.52 -5.17
C ALA A 129 -15.32 -19.62 -6.67
N THR A 130 -14.82 -18.68 -7.47
CA THR A 130 -14.97 -18.72 -8.93
C THR A 130 -14.09 -19.82 -9.53
N ASN A 131 -12.90 -20.01 -8.97
CA ASN A 131 -11.94 -21.04 -9.35
C ASN A 131 -11.50 -21.91 -8.17
N ILE A 132 -11.10 -23.16 -8.45
CA ILE A 132 -10.58 -24.09 -7.42
C ILE A 132 -9.26 -23.57 -6.81
N SER A 133 -8.45 -22.85 -7.59
CA SER A 133 -7.21 -22.20 -7.13
C SER A 133 -7.44 -21.03 -6.18
N GLU A 134 -8.68 -20.54 -6.08
CA GLU A 134 -9.08 -19.43 -5.21
C GLU A 134 -9.66 -19.93 -3.88
N ASN A 135 -9.63 -21.26 -3.65
CA ASN A 135 -10.07 -21.84 -2.40
C ASN A 135 -9.18 -21.44 -1.24
N GLY A 136 -9.80 -20.90 -0.18
CA GLY A 136 -9.11 -20.59 1.06
C GLY A 136 -9.81 -19.53 1.88
N VAL A 137 -9.04 -18.70 2.60
CA VAL A 137 -9.58 -17.70 3.54
C VAL A 137 -8.91 -16.35 3.38
N ILE A 138 -9.75 -15.34 3.27
CA ILE A 138 -9.37 -13.93 3.32
C ILE A 138 -9.55 -13.43 4.75
N THR A 139 -8.53 -12.78 5.30
CA THR A 139 -8.55 -12.21 6.65
C THR A 139 -8.26 -10.72 6.59
N TYR A 140 -9.13 -9.92 7.21
CA TYR A 140 -8.91 -8.50 7.46
C TYR A 140 -8.64 -8.27 8.94
N ALA A 141 -7.45 -7.75 9.25
CA ALA A 141 -7.05 -7.42 10.61
C ALA A 141 -6.48 -6.01 10.66
N ARG A 142 -6.73 -5.33 11.78
CA ARG A 142 -6.12 -4.05 12.11
C ARG A 142 -5.01 -4.26 13.12
N THR A 143 -3.80 -3.82 12.79
CA THR A 143 -2.65 -3.88 13.70
C THR A 143 -2.80 -2.88 14.85
N TYR A 144 -2.00 -3.04 15.90
CA TYR A 144 -1.96 -2.11 17.04
C TYR A 144 -1.60 -0.66 16.65
N ASN A 145 -0.90 -0.49 15.52
CA ASN A 145 -0.52 0.79 14.94
C ASN A 145 -1.60 1.36 13.99
N ASP A 146 -2.83 0.86 14.04
CA ASP A 146 -3.95 1.26 13.18
C ASP A 146 -3.71 1.03 11.67
N PHE A 147 -2.78 0.14 11.29
CA PHE A 147 -2.65 -0.31 9.89
C PHE A 147 -3.62 -1.43 9.57
N ASP A 148 -4.30 -1.28 8.44
CA ASP A 148 -5.20 -2.27 7.86
C ASP A 148 -4.41 -3.30 7.05
N VAL A 149 -4.57 -4.58 7.41
CA VAL A 149 -3.89 -5.70 6.77
C VAL A 149 -4.92 -6.68 6.21
N LEU A 150 -4.86 -6.90 4.91
CA LEU A 150 -5.66 -7.89 4.17
C LEU A 150 -4.72 -8.98 3.69
N THR A 151 -5.08 -10.23 3.97
CA THR A 151 -4.30 -11.40 3.55
C THR A 151 -5.23 -12.47 3.03
N TRP A 152 -4.80 -13.16 1.98
CA TRP A 152 -5.52 -14.28 1.41
C TRP A 152 -4.63 -15.52 1.41
N TYR A 153 -5.08 -16.54 2.11
CA TYR A 153 -4.45 -17.85 2.18
C TYR A 153 -5.26 -18.88 1.39
N ASN A 154 -4.60 -19.83 0.73
CA ASN A 154 -5.28 -20.98 0.13
C ASN A 154 -5.62 -22.05 1.19
N SER A 155 -6.32 -23.12 0.78
CA SER A 155 -6.62 -24.27 1.63
C SER A 155 -5.40 -25.00 2.20
N GLU A 156 -4.25 -24.92 1.54
CA GLU A 156 -2.97 -25.51 1.96
C GLU A 156 -2.23 -24.61 2.97
N GLY A 157 -2.69 -23.37 3.13
CA GLY A 157 -2.13 -22.36 4.01
C GLY A 157 -0.99 -21.55 3.40
N ASP A 158 -0.80 -21.56 2.09
CA ASP A 158 0.13 -20.67 1.41
C ASP A 158 -0.55 -19.33 1.07
N ILE A 159 0.26 -18.27 1.01
CA ILE A 159 -0.22 -16.93 0.68
C ILE A 159 -0.58 -16.92 -0.81
N VAL A 160 -1.87 -16.67 -1.11
CA VAL A 160 -2.37 -16.48 -2.47
C VAL A 160 -2.19 -15.03 -2.89
N SER A 161 -2.51 -14.09 -1.99
CA SER A 161 -2.27 -12.69 -2.22
C SER A 161 -2.26 -11.86 -0.95
N GLN A 162 -1.49 -10.77 -0.99
CA GLN A 162 -1.57 -9.66 -0.03
C GLN A 162 -2.02 -8.35 -0.68
N SER A 163 -2.29 -8.36 -2.00
CA SER A 163 -2.77 -7.19 -2.74
C SER A 163 -4.20 -6.87 -2.34
N GLN A 164 -4.41 -5.67 -1.79
CA GLN A 164 -5.71 -5.24 -1.29
C GLN A 164 -6.74 -5.12 -2.42
N ASN A 165 -6.35 -4.65 -3.62
CA ASN A 165 -7.24 -4.51 -4.76
C ASN A 165 -7.74 -5.88 -5.25
N ARG A 166 -6.82 -6.81 -5.49
CA ARG A 166 -7.14 -8.19 -5.88
C ARG A 166 -8.04 -8.90 -4.87
N ILE A 167 -7.76 -8.70 -3.58
CA ILE A 167 -8.58 -9.26 -2.50
C ILE A 167 -9.99 -8.64 -2.51
N LEU A 168 -10.13 -7.32 -2.62
CA LEU A 168 -11.45 -6.66 -2.68
C LEU A 168 -12.26 -7.13 -3.89
N GLN A 169 -11.62 -7.31 -5.05
CA GLN A 169 -12.28 -7.84 -6.25
C GLN A 169 -12.75 -9.28 -6.04
N ALA A 170 -11.92 -10.14 -5.43
CA ALA A 170 -12.32 -11.52 -5.09
C ALA A 170 -13.50 -11.56 -4.10
N MET A 171 -13.55 -10.59 -3.18
CA MET A 171 -14.62 -10.45 -2.20
C MET A 171 -15.92 -9.86 -2.76
N ALA A 172 -15.91 -9.33 -3.98
CA ALA A 172 -17.09 -8.71 -4.58
C ALA A 172 -18.26 -9.69 -4.65
N CYS A 173 -19.42 -9.30 -4.14
CA CYS A 173 -20.61 -10.14 -4.10
C CYS A 173 -21.87 -9.33 -4.39
N THR A 174 -22.91 -10.03 -4.84
CA THR A 174 -24.24 -9.43 -5.02
C THR A 174 -25.09 -9.58 -3.77
N ILE A 175 -26.13 -8.74 -3.61
CA ILE A 175 -27.02 -8.80 -2.43
C ILE A 175 -27.79 -10.13 -2.31
N ASN A 176 -27.94 -10.87 -3.41
CA ASN A 176 -28.68 -12.14 -3.45
C ASN A 176 -27.74 -13.35 -3.34
N GLU A 177 -26.44 -13.11 -3.14
CA GLU A 177 -25.47 -14.18 -3.08
C GLU A 177 -25.61 -14.99 -1.79
N PRO A 178 -25.78 -16.33 -1.88
CA PRO A 178 -26.03 -17.15 -0.70
C PRO A 178 -24.76 -17.29 0.16
N CYS A 179 -24.92 -17.20 1.48
CA CYS A 179 -23.86 -17.55 2.42
C CYS A 179 -23.74 -19.07 2.51
N LEU A 180 -22.54 -19.59 2.23
CA LEU A 180 -22.22 -21.01 2.34
C LEU A 180 -21.81 -21.38 3.79
N PRO A 181 -21.90 -22.66 4.17
CA PRO A 181 -21.39 -23.11 5.45
C PRO A 181 -19.87 -22.85 5.54
N ALA A 182 -19.44 -22.43 6.73
CA ALA A 182 -18.04 -22.18 7.02
C ALA A 182 -17.17 -23.40 6.73
N GLN A 183 -15.96 -23.16 6.22
CA GLN A 183 -14.98 -24.20 5.99
C GLN A 183 -14.44 -24.74 7.33
N GLU A 184 -14.16 -26.04 7.41
CA GLU A 184 -13.66 -26.65 8.65
C GLU A 184 -12.30 -26.08 9.07
N ASN A 185 -11.44 -25.75 8.10
CA ASN A 185 -10.13 -25.14 8.31
C ASN A 185 -10.15 -23.61 8.39
N HIS A 186 -11.32 -22.96 8.39
CA HIS A 186 -11.45 -21.49 8.32
C HIS A 186 -10.66 -20.79 9.43
N LEU A 187 -10.96 -21.15 10.68
CA LEU A 187 -10.32 -20.51 11.85
C LEU A 187 -8.83 -20.83 11.96
N ALA A 188 -8.41 -22.01 11.51
CA ALA A 188 -6.99 -22.38 11.49
C ALA A 188 -6.19 -21.52 10.50
N LEU A 189 -6.78 -21.19 9.34
CA LEU A 189 -6.19 -20.28 8.37
C LEU A 189 -6.18 -18.82 8.87
N VAL A 190 -7.24 -18.38 9.55
CA VAL A 190 -7.26 -17.06 10.23
C VAL A 190 -6.16 -16.96 11.29
N GLU A 191 -5.96 -18.00 12.09
CA GLU A 191 -4.87 -18.04 13.08
C GLU A 191 -3.50 -17.93 12.41
N LYS A 192 -3.30 -18.64 11.29
CA LYS A 192 -2.06 -18.56 10.49
C LYS A 192 -1.83 -17.16 9.95
N ALA A 193 -2.87 -16.51 9.42
CA ALA A 193 -2.80 -15.13 8.93
C ALA A 193 -2.40 -14.15 10.05
N VAL A 194 -3.04 -14.23 11.22
CA VAL A 194 -2.73 -13.37 12.37
C VAL A 194 -1.30 -13.58 12.88
N LYS A 195 -0.80 -14.81 12.89
CA LYS A 195 0.61 -15.10 13.24
C LYS A 195 1.57 -14.54 12.18
N GLY A 196 1.21 -14.61 10.89
CA GLY A 196 1.97 -14.00 9.79
C GLY A 196 2.16 -12.49 9.98
N ILE A 197 1.08 -11.79 10.32
CA ILE A 197 1.09 -10.33 10.59
C ILE A 197 2.06 -9.97 11.72
N LYS A 198 2.13 -10.78 12.79
CA LYS A 198 3.07 -10.53 13.89
C LYS A 198 4.52 -10.69 13.46
N ASN A 199 4.82 -11.66 12.59
CA ASN A 199 6.17 -11.96 12.13
C ASN A 199 6.68 -10.96 11.09
N GLU A 200 5.85 -10.50 10.15
CA GLU A 200 6.23 -9.46 9.17
C GLU A 200 6.56 -8.12 9.85
N ASN A 201 5.83 -7.76 10.91
CA ASN A 201 6.11 -6.54 11.68
C ASN A 201 7.50 -6.54 12.37
N THR A 202 8.17 -7.69 12.49
CA THR A 202 9.52 -7.79 13.09
C THR A 202 10.67 -7.64 12.09
N ASN A 203 10.43 -7.85 10.79
CA ASN A 203 11.46 -7.74 9.76
C ASN A 203 11.05 -6.73 8.70
N VAL A 204 11.81 -5.62 8.64
CA VAL A 204 11.77 -4.56 7.60
C VAL A 204 10.67 -3.50 7.80
N GLY A 205 10.96 -2.45 8.59
CA GLY A 205 10.30 -1.14 8.44
C GLY A 205 8.87 -0.95 8.99
N GLY A 206 8.32 -1.92 9.72
CA GLY A 206 6.89 -1.96 10.12
C GLY A 206 6.37 -0.85 11.05
N ILE A 207 7.22 -0.03 11.67
CA ILE A 207 6.78 1.04 12.58
C ILE A 207 6.42 2.34 11.82
N LEU A 208 7.13 2.62 10.72
CA LEU A 208 6.97 3.85 9.93
C LEU A 208 6.06 3.66 8.71
N GLY A 209 5.71 2.40 8.40
CA GLY A 209 4.91 2.03 7.24
C GLY A 209 5.68 2.15 5.92
N SER A 210 4.92 2.14 4.81
CA SER A 210 5.45 2.27 3.44
C SER A 210 6.40 3.46 3.28
N ARG A 211 7.40 3.34 2.39
CA ARG A 211 8.31 4.42 2.00
C ARG A 211 7.60 5.71 1.56
N PHE A 212 6.36 5.61 1.10
CA PHE A 212 5.57 6.76 0.65
C PHE A 212 4.71 7.38 1.76
N SER A 213 4.65 6.76 2.94
CA SER A 213 3.84 7.22 4.05
C SER A 213 4.28 8.62 4.50
N THR A 214 3.30 9.46 4.84
CA THR A 214 3.55 10.79 5.40
C THR A 214 4.41 10.69 6.66
N LYS A 215 4.14 9.69 7.50
CA LYS A 215 4.88 9.38 8.73
C LYS A 215 6.37 9.14 8.45
N ARG A 216 6.68 8.33 7.44
CA ARG A 216 8.07 8.01 7.05
C ARG A 216 8.79 9.21 6.46
N LYS A 217 8.14 9.95 5.56
CA LYS A 217 8.72 11.17 4.97
C LYS A 217 9.03 12.23 6.04
N ILE A 218 8.14 12.42 7.01
CA ILE A 218 8.36 13.32 8.14
C ILE A 218 9.51 12.81 9.00
N TYR A 219 9.51 11.53 9.38
CA TYR A 219 10.59 10.96 10.20
C TYR A 219 11.97 11.07 9.54
N GLU A 220 12.07 10.82 8.23
CA GLU A 220 13.32 10.97 7.47
C GLU A 220 13.76 12.44 7.42
N LEU A 221 12.84 13.38 7.20
CA LEU A 221 13.11 14.82 7.22
C LEU A 221 13.61 15.28 8.59
N LEU A 222 12.94 14.88 9.67
CA LEU A 222 13.30 15.28 11.04
C LEU A 222 14.66 14.69 11.44
N ASN A 223 14.96 13.45 11.07
CA ASN A 223 16.30 12.87 11.31
C ASN A 223 17.39 13.61 10.53
N HIS A 224 17.14 13.92 9.26
CA HIS A 224 18.09 14.69 8.47
C HIS A 224 18.32 16.09 9.07
N TYR A 225 17.28 16.73 9.58
CA TYR A 225 17.38 18.01 10.28
C TYR A 225 18.15 17.89 11.61
N TYR A 226 17.91 16.81 12.36
CA TYR A 226 18.61 16.54 13.61
C TYR A 226 20.12 16.30 13.40
N GLU A 227 20.53 15.71 12.28
CA GLU A 227 21.95 15.51 11.94
C GLU A 227 22.69 16.82 11.59
N GLN A 228 21.98 17.92 11.33
CA GLN A 228 22.62 19.19 11.00
C GLN A 228 23.38 19.79 12.20
N PRO A 229 24.49 20.53 11.93
CA PRO A 229 25.24 21.23 12.95
C PRO A 229 24.38 22.30 13.63
N LEU A 230 24.73 22.64 14.86
CA LEU A 230 24.05 23.69 15.62
C LEU A 230 24.20 25.04 14.90
N THR A 231 23.11 25.80 14.86
CA THR A 231 23.06 27.15 14.29
C THR A 231 22.36 28.08 15.25
N LEU A 232 22.34 29.38 14.93
CA LEU A 232 21.59 30.39 15.71
C LEU A 232 20.08 30.08 15.81
N PHE A 233 19.53 29.33 14.86
CA PHE A 233 18.12 28.91 14.80
C PHE A 233 17.91 27.43 15.19
N ASN A 234 18.99 26.65 15.30
CA ASN A 234 19.00 25.25 15.72
C ASN A 234 19.77 25.13 17.04
N THR A 235 19.13 25.56 18.13
CA THR A 235 19.69 25.55 19.49
C THR A 235 19.74 24.12 20.06
N GLN A 236 20.54 23.94 21.11
CA GLN A 236 20.62 22.65 21.82
C GLN A 236 19.26 22.22 22.37
N GLU A 237 18.47 23.16 22.91
CA GLU A 237 17.10 22.90 23.41
C GLU A 237 16.16 22.42 22.30
N LYS A 238 16.18 23.09 21.14
CA LYS A 238 15.36 22.70 19.97
C LYS A 238 15.72 21.29 19.51
N LYS A 239 17.01 20.96 19.51
CA LYS A 239 17.52 19.64 19.12
C LYS A 239 17.09 18.54 20.09
N GLU A 240 17.01 18.83 21.38
CA GLU A 240 16.49 17.90 22.40
C GLU A 240 14.99 17.65 22.24
N LEU A 241 14.18 18.71 22.08
CA LEU A 241 12.75 18.59 21.81
C LEU A 241 12.47 17.80 20.53
N LEU A 242 13.23 18.09 19.47
CA LEU A 242 13.15 17.38 18.21
C LEU A 242 13.43 15.88 18.37
N LYS A 243 14.42 15.51 19.19
CA LYS A 243 14.72 14.10 19.48
C LYS A 243 13.52 13.39 20.12
N PHE A 244 12.88 14.01 21.11
CA PHE A 244 11.69 13.44 21.74
C PHE A 244 10.50 13.33 20.77
N ALA A 245 10.31 14.34 19.91
CA ALA A 245 9.29 14.30 18.87
C ALA A 245 9.56 13.19 17.84
N ILE A 246 10.82 13.00 17.41
CA ILE A 246 11.24 11.90 16.52
C ILE A 246 10.94 10.55 17.16
N ASP A 247 11.30 10.36 18.44
CA ASP A 247 11.03 9.12 19.17
C ASP A 247 9.52 8.85 19.31
N GLN A 248 8.72 9.90 19.53
CA GLN A 248 7.26 9.78 19.59
C GLN A 248 6.64 9.44 18.23
N ILE A 249 7.10 10.08 17.15
CA ILE A 249 6.67 9.76 15.78
C ILE A 249 7.07 8.35 15.43
N TYR A 250 8.26 7.90 15.81
CA TYR A 250 8.65 6.51 15.59
C TYR A 250 7.65 5.59 16.29
N ASN A 251 7.53 5.68 17.61
CA ASN A 251 6.85 4.67 18.41
C ASN A 251 5.31 4.68 18.33
N ASN A 252 4.68 5.78 17.92
CA ASN A 252 3.23 5.95 17.99
C ASN A 252 2.60 6.33 16.64
N PRO A 253 1.30 6.05 16.42
CA PRO A 253 0.58 6.57 15.27
C PRO A 253 0.34 8.09 15.42
N LEU A 254 0.51 8.83 14.32
CA LEU A 254 0.18 10.26 14.24
C LEU A 254 -1.32 10.45 14.41
N LEU A 255 -1.74 11.54 15.06
CA LEU A 255 -3.15 11.94 15.06
C LEU A 255 -3.58 12.34 13.64
N GLU A 256 -4.85 12.09 13.30
CA GLU A 256 -5.38 12.38 11.94
C GLU A 256 -5.20 13.86 11.55
N ASN A 257 -5.42 14.78 12.48
CA ASN A 257 -5.22 16.21 12.25
C ASN A 257 -3.75 16.54 11.92
N SER A 258 -2.81 15.98 12.69
CA SER A 258 -1.36 16.19 12.55
C SER A 258 -0.86 15.58 11.24
N LYS A 259 -1.34 14.38 10.90
CA LYS A 259 -1.08 13.71 9.62
C LYS A 259 -1.57 14.57 8.44
N PHE A 260 -2.76 15.16 8.55
CA PHE A 260 -3.32 16.04 7.52
C PHE A 260 -2.52 17.34 7.35
N ILE A 261 -2.23 18.04 8.45
CA ILE A 261 -1.49 19.32 8.43
C ILE A 261 -0.08 19.09 7.90
N LEU A 262 0.68 18.15 8.45
CA LEU A 262 2.05 17.88 8.03
C LEU A 262 2.10 17.34 6.60
N GLY A 263 1.16 16.48 6.21
CA GLY A 263 1.04 16.00 4.84
C GLY A 263 0.68 17.09 3.82
N ARG A 264 -0.06 18.12 4.23
CA ARG A 264 -0.28 19.32 3.42
C ARG A 264 1.00 20.15 3.31
N MET A 265 1.69 20.39 4.43
CA MET A 265 2.91 21.21 4.45
C MET A 265 4.01 20.67 3.55
N MET A 266 4.19 19.34 3.52
CA MET A 266 5.13 18.65 2.64
C MET A 266 4.81 18.79 1.15
N ARG A 267 3.54 19.00 0.79
CA ARG A 267 3.09 19.15 -0.61
C ARG A 267 3.13 20.59 -1.10
N THR A 268 2.94 21.56 -0.21
CA THR A 268 2.87 22.99 -0.55
C THR A 268 4.24 23.69 -0.60
N GLY A 269 5.35 22.96 -0.41
CA GLY A 269 6.70 23.50 -0.54
C GLY A 269 7.13 24.41 0.61
N ASN A 270 6.60 24.19 1.82
CA ASN A 270 7.09 24.89 3.02
C ASN A 270 8.56 24.55 3.29
N THR A 271 9.25 25.44 4.01
CA THR A 271 10.65 25.18 4.36
C THR A 271 10.75 24.04 5.36
N HIS A 272 11.90 23.35 5.39
CA HIS A 272 12.14 22.30 6.38
C HIS A 272 12.08 22.85 7.81
N ASP A 273 12.46 24.12 8.02
CA ASP A 273 12.37 24.80 9.31
C ASP A 273 10.91 24.95 9.77
N ASP A 274 10.01 25.42 8.91
CA ASP A 274 8.58 25.59 9.24
C ASP A 274 7.94 24.25 9.66
N ILE A 275 8.32 23.16 8.97
CA ILE A 275 7.82 21.82 9.25
C ILE A 275 8.31 21.34 10.62
N VAL A 276 9.60 21.57 10.93
CA VAL A 276 10.19 21.21 12.22
C VAL A 276 9.54 21.99 13.36
N ASP A 277 9.35 23.30 13.20
CA ASP A 277 8.73 24.16 14.22
C ASP A 277 7.28 23.72 14.49
N THR A 278 6.53 23.40 13.43
CA THR A 278 5.16 22.88 13.56
C THR A 278 5.13 21.52 14.27
N VAL A 279 6.11 20.64 14.02
CA VAL A 279 6.20 19.34 14.71
C VAL A 279 6.51 19.53 16.19
N ILE A 280 7.41 20.44 16.54
CA ILE A 280 7.73 20.76 17.93
C ILE A 280 6.51 21.36 18.64
N GLU A 281 5.80 22.30 18.01
CA GLU A 281 4.57 22.88 18.56
C GLU A 281 3.48 21.81 18.76
N MET A 282 3.31 20.89 17.81
CA MET A 282 2.38 19.76 17.96
C MET A 282 2.80 18.81 19.09
N TYR A 283 4.11 18.59 19.28
CA TYR A 283 4.64 17.76 20.35
C TYR A 283 4.38 18.37 21.72
N GLU A 284 4.71 19.65 21.91
CA GLU A 284 4.52 20.38 23.16
C GLU A 284 3.03 20.45 23.56
N ASN A 285 2.15 20.60 22.58
CA ASN A 285 0.70 20.65 22.80
C ASN A 285 0.05 19.26 22.91
N ALA A 286 0.83 18.17 22.99
CA ALA A 286 0.35 16.79 23.03
C ALA A 286 -0.60 16.42 21.86
N ASN A 287 -0.45 17.11 20.73
CA ASN A 287 -1.27 16.99 19.54
C ASN A 287 -0.51 16.34 18.37
N LEU A 288 0.61 15.66 18.63
CA LEU A 288 1.43 15.04 17.58
C LEU A 288 1.02 13.58 17.29
N CYS A 289 1.07 12.75 18.33
CA CYS A 289 0.80 11.31 18.24
C CYS A 289 -0.29 10.88 19.24
N ARG A 290 -1.01 9.81 18.92
CA ARG A 290 -1.89 9.14 19.89
C ARG A 290 -1.02 8.30 20.81
N VAL A 291 -0.80 8.77 22.03
CA VAL A 291 -0.07 8.04 23.08
C VAL A 291 -1.09 7.24 23.89
N ASP A 292 -1.38 6.01 23.46
CA ASP A 292 -2.20 5.09 24.24
C ASP A 292 -1.28 4.32 25.21
N GLU A 293 -1.21 4.76 26.47
CA GLU A 293 -0.41 4.07 27.53
C GLU A 293 -0.85 2.62 27.76
N ASP A 294 -2.10 2.27 27.43
CA ASP A 294 -2.64 0.91 27.58
C ASP A 294 -2.31 -0.04 26.41
N LYS A 295 -2.01 0.49 25.20
CA LYS A 295 -1.71 -0.33 24.01
C LYS A 295 -0.29 -0.91 24.00
N THR A 296 0.62 -0.40 24.82
CA THR A 296 1.97 -0.97 24.95
C THR A 296 2.01 -2.34 25.62
N LYS A 297 0.93 -2.76 26.30
CA LYS A 297 0.84 -4.09 26.95
C LYS A 297 0.38 -5.21 26.02
N HIS A 298 -0.39 -4.92 24.98
CA HIS A 298 -0.90 -5.92 24.03
C HIS A 298 -0.77 -5.42 22.59
N LYS A 299 0.31 -5.83 21.91
CA LYS A 299 0.56 -5.57 20.47
C LYS A 299 -0.22 -6.51 19.54
N ASP A 300 -1.31 -7.11 20.03
CA ASP A 300 -2.08 -8.08 19.27
C ASP A 300 -2.95 -7.37 18.22
N PRO A 301 -2.95 -7.85 16.96
CA PRO A 301 -3.85 -7.30 15.95
C PRO A 301 -5.30 -7.65 16.29
N VAL A 302 -6.23 -6.74 15.99
CA VAL A 302 -7.66 -6.94 16.11
C VAL A 302 -8.19 -7.49 14.78
N ILE A 303 -8.76 -8.68 14.80
CA ILE A 303 -9.41 -9.28 13.62
C ILE A 303 -10.74 -8.55 13.41
N ILE A 304 -10.93 -7.91 12.26
CA ILE A 304 -12.16 -7.21 11.94
C ILE A 304 -13.16 -8.18 11.32
N CYS A 305 -12.78 -8.86 10.25
CA CYS A 305 -13.60 -9.89 9.63
C CYS A 305 -12.75 -10.90 8.84
N SER A 306 -13.37 -12.02 8.47
CA SER A 306 -12.76 -13.01 7.58
C SER A 306 -13.80 -13.63 6.64
N MET A 307 -13.39 -14.04 5.45
CA MET A 307 -14.28 -14.68 4.50
C MET A 307 -13.62 -15.90 3.88
N GLY A 308 -14.30 -17.04 3.97
CA GLY A 308 -13.92 -18.26 3.27
C GLY A 308 -14.34 -18.20 1.80
N LEU A 309 -13.51 -18.72 0.92
CA LEU A 309 -13.78 -18.94 -0.50
C LEU A 309 -13.78 -20.44 -0.75
N LYS A 310 -14.95 -21.00 -1.07
CA LYS A 310 -15.18 -22.44 -1.22
C LYS A 310 -15.74 -22.77 -2.61
N ALA A 311 -15.02 -23.56 -3.38
CA ALA A 311 -15.47 -24.12 -4.66
C ALA A 311 -16.51 -25.24 -4.46
#